data_AF-A0A2D0KF70-F1
#
_entry.id   AF-A0A2D0KF70-F1
#
_cell.length_a   1.000
_cell.length_b   1.000
_cell.length_c   1.000
_cell.angle_alpha   90.00
_cell.angle_beta   90.00
_cell.angle_gamma   90.00
#
_symmetry.space_group_name_H-M   'P 1'
#
loop_
_entity.id
_entity.type
_entity.pdbx_description
1 polymer ?
#
loop_
_entity_poly.entity_id
_entity_poly.type
_entity_poly.pdbx_seq_one_letter_code
_entity_poly.pdbx_strand_id
1 'polypeptide(L)' 'MATPIKLNQLRAFVEINRHGSIRAASRFLSLSQPALTKSIRDLEDSLGAKLFIRSNQGI' A
#
# COMPACT_ATOMS: atom_id res chain seq x y z
N MET A 1 7.66 -8.51 16.82
CA MET A 1 6.64 -7.68 17.48
C MET A 1 5.79 -7.04 16.39
N ALA A 2 4.46 -7.07 16.50
CA ALA A 2 3.59 -6.39 15.55
C ALA A 2 3.89 -4.88 15.59
N THR A 3 4.22 -4.30 14.44
CA THR A 3 4.48 -2.86 14.35
C THR A 3 3.14 -2.12 14.50
N PRO A 4 3.08 -0.98 15.20
CA PRO A 4 1.83 -0.23 15.31
C PRO A 4 1.32 0.17 13.93
N ILE A 5 0.05 -0.15 13.64
CA ILE A 5 -0.62 0.25 12.40
C ILE A 5 -0.76 1.77 12.40
N LYS A 6 -0.30 2.40 11.32
CA LYS A 6 -0.36 3.85 11.12
C LYS A 6 -1.48 4.21 10.15
N LEU A 7 -2.13 5.34 10.38
CA LEU A 7 -3.24 5.81 9.53
C LEU A 7 -2.83 6.00 8.06
N ASN A 8 -1.59 6.42 7.80
CA ASN A 8 -1.08 6.58 6.42
C ASN A 8 -0.98 5.23 5.68
N GLN A 9 -0.75 4.12 6.38
CA GLN A 9 -0.75 2.78 5.80
C GLN A 9 -2.16 2.34 5.38
N LEU A 10 -3.17 2.61 6.22
CA LEU A 10 -4.56 2.35 5.88
C LEU A 10 -5.04 3.23 4.72
N ARG A 11 -4.66 4.51 4.70
CA ARG A 11 -4.92 5.40 3.56
C ARG A 11 -4.25 4.88 2.28
N ALA A 12 -2.99 4.45 2.37
CA ALA A 12 -2.28 3.85 1.24
C ALA A 12 -3.03 2.64 0.67
N PHE A 13 -3.54 1.74 1.54
CA PHE A 13 -4.32 0.59 1.12
C PHE A 13 -5.60 1.00 0.37
N VAL A 14 -6.38 1.92 0.94
CA VAL A 14 -7.62 2.41 0.31
C VAL A 14 -7.35 3.07 -1.03
N GLU A 15 -6.34 3.95 -1.13
CA GLU A 15 -6.06 4.66 -2.38
C GLU A 15 -5.49 3.74 -3.47
N ILE A 16 -4.71 2.73 -3.10
CA ILE A 16 -4.27 1.72 -4.06
C ILE A 16 -5.46 0.98 -4.67
N ASN A 17 -6.43 0.59 -3.85
CA ASN A 17 -7.64 -0.08 -4.33
C ASN A 17 -8.49 0.86 -5.22
N ARG A 18 -8.62 2.14 -4.85
CA ARG A 18 -9.35 3.15 -5.63
C ARG A 18 -8.73 3.41 -7.01
N HIS A 19 -7.40 3.43 -7.08
CA HIS A 19 -6.68 3.77 -8.31
C HIS A 19 -6.23 2.56 -9.13
N GLY A 20 -6.41 1.33 -8.62
CA GLY A 20 -6.06 0.09 -9.32
C GLY A 20 -4.56 -0.17 -9.52
N SER A 21 -3.68 0.70 -9.00
CA SER A 21 -2.24 0.46 -9.04
C SER A 21 -1.48 1.30 -8.02
N ILE A 22 -0.34 0.77 -7.54
CA ILE A 22 0.59 1.52 -6.67
C ILE A 22 1.08 2.80 -7.35
N ARG A 23 1.35 2.75 -8.66
CA ARG A 23 1.90 3.89 -9.40
C ARG A 23 0.89 5.04 -9.52
N ALA A 24 -0.39 4.73 -9.74
CA ALA A 24 -1.44 5.75 -9.78
C ALA A 24 -1.71 6.33 -8.39
N ALA A 25 -1.83 5.47 -7.37
CA ALA A 25 -2.02 5.90 -5.99
C ALA A 25 -0.85 6.72 -5.44
N SER A 26 0.40 6.42 -5.81
CA SER A 26 1.56 7.20 -5.37
C SER A 26 1.54 8.62 -5.93
N ARG A 27 1.11 8.79 -7.19
CA ARG A 27 0.93 10.11 -7.80
C ARG A 27 -0.18 10.89 -7.10
N PHE A 28 -1.31 10.25 -6.82
CA PHE A 28 -2.43 10.87 -6.11
C PHE A 28 -2.04 11.32 -4.70
N LEU A 29 -1.33 10.46 -3.96
CA LEU A 29 -0.87 10.74 -2.59
C LEU A 29 0.36 11.67 -2.53
N SER A 30 0.91 12.11 -3.68
CA SER A 30 2.16 12.87 -3.75
C SER A 30 3.34 12.18 -3.04
N LEU A 31 3.42 10.86 -3.17
CA LEU A 31 4.49 10.02 -2.60
C LEU A 31 5.32 9.39 -3.71
N SER A 32 6.58 9.06 -3.38
CA SER A 32 7.35 8.18 -4.25
C SER A 32 6.74 6.77 -4.24
N GLN A 33 6.78 6.08 -5.38
CA GLN A 33 6.31 4.70 -5.49
C GLN A 33 7.01 3.75 -4.49
N PRO A 34 8.34 3.86 -4.23
CA PRO A 34 9.00 3.08 -3.18
C PRO A 34 8.46 3.35 -1.77
N ALA A 35 8.15 4.61 -1.44
CA ALA A 35 7.59 4.96 -0.14
C ALA A 35 6.19 4.34 0.06
N LEU A 36 5.34 4.40 -0.98
CA LEU A 36 4.02 3.79 -0.92
C LEU A 36 4.10 2.25 -0.83
N THR A 37 5.02 1.64 -1.58
CA THR A 37 5.28 0.19 -1.53
C THR A 37 5.72 -0.25 -0.14
N LYS A 38 6.61 0.51 0.51
CA LYS A 38 7.04 0.24 1.88
C LYS A 38 5.88 0.37 2.87
N SER A 39 5.06 1.41 2.74
CA SER A 39 3.90 1.61 3.61
C SER A 39 2.91 0.45 3.57
N ILE A 40 2.71 -0.17 2.40
CA ILE A 40 1.88 -1.36 2.28
C ILE A 40 2.55 -2.59 2.86
N ARG A 41 3.85 -2.79 2.60
CA ARG A 41 4.59 -3.92 3.18
C ARG A 41 4.55 -3.89 4.71
N ASP A 42 4.79 -2.72 5.31
CA ASP A 42 4.74 -2.57 6.76
C ASP A 42 3.33 -2.87 7.31
N LEU A 43 2.27 -2.60 6.54
CA LEU A 43 0.89 -2.95 6.90
C LEU A 43 0.63 -4.45 6.81
N GLU A 44 1.04 -5.08 5.70
CA GLU A 44 0.97 -6.54 5.52
C GLU A 44 1.70 -7.28 6.65
N ASP A 45 2.89 -6.80 7.02
CA ASP A 45 3.70 -7.37 8.10
C ASP A 45 3.01 -7.21 9.46
N SER A 46 2.35 -6.08 9.69
CA SER A 46 1.59 -5.82 10.94
C SER A 46 0.32 -6.68 11.04
N LEU A 47 -0.30 -6.99 9.90
CA LEU A 47 -1.50 -7.84 9.82
C LEU A 47 -1.19 -9.34 9.70
N GLY A 48 0.05 -9.69 9.36
CA GLY A 48 0.44 -11.07 9.04
C GLY A 48 -0.24 -11.62 7.78
N ALA A 49 -0.66 -10.75 6.86
CA ALA A 49 -1.46 -11.12 5.70
C ALA A 49 -1.07 -10.30 4.46
N LYS A 50 -1.17 -10.92 3.27
CA LYS A 50 -1.09 -10.21 1.99
C LYS A 50 -2.38 -9.46 1.73
N LEU A 51 -2.26 -8.18 1.42
CA LEU A 51 -3.40 -7.30 1.14
C LEU A 51 -3.68 -7.18 -0.35
N PHE A 52 -2.67 -7.45 -1.18
CA PHE A 52 -2.75 -7.33 -2.62
C PHE A 52 -2.12 -8.54 -3.31
N ILE A 53 -2.77 -9.03 -4.36
CA ILE A 53 -2.23 -10.03 -5.28
C ILE A 53 -1.66 -9.27 -6.47
N ARG A 54 -0.49 -9.67 -6.98
CA ARG A 54 0.07 -9.03 -8.17
C ARG A 54 -0.56 -9.62 -9.43
N SER A 55 -0.95 -8.76 -10.35
CA SER A 55 -1.39 -9.14 -11.70
C SER A 55 -0.49 -8.50 -12.77
N ASN A 56 -0.61 -8.97 -14.01
CA ASN A 56 0.17 -8.44 -15.13
C ASN A 56 -0.23 -7.00 -15.52
N GLN A 57 -1.38 -6.52 -15.03
CA GLN A 57 -1.89 -5.17 -15.28
C GLN A 57 -1.65 -4.21 -14.10
N GLY A 58 -1.18 -4.71 -12.95
CA GLY A 58 -0.98 -3.90 -11.75
C GLY A 58 -1.00 -4.72 -10.48
N ILE A 59 -1.64 -4.16 -9.46
CA ILE A 59 -2.18 -4.98 -8.38
C ILE A 59 -3.42 -5.64 -8.97
#